data_AF-A0A134AI64-F1
#
_entry.id   AF-A0A134AI64-F1
#
_cell.length_a   1.000
_cell.length_b   1.000
_cell.length_c   1.000
_cell.angle_alpha   90.00
_cell.angle_beta   90.00
_cell.angle_gamma   90.00
#
_symmetry.space_group_name_H-M   'P 1'
#
loop_
_entity.id
_entity.type
_entity.pdbx_description
1 polymer ?
#
loop_
_entity_poly.entity_id
_entity_poly.type
_entity_poly.pdbx_seq_one_letter_code
_entity_poly.pdbx_strand_id
1 'polypeptide(L)'
;MNRQIPIHHLIFPIIKKFMNDDKYLFKEQYDSLKYQFDKILSEYNTLGNLHSIRHTFITKMRRLKNESASKIKKIVGHKEKDITDGVYTHWTIKELRDVINKLVY
;
A
#
# COMPACT_ATOMS: atom_id res chain seq x y z
N MET A 1 -12.21 12.28 4.35
CA MET A 1 -11.11 12.16 5.34
C MET A 1 -9.81 11.95 4.59
N ASN A 2 -8.87 12.86 4.78
CA ASN A 2 -7.50 12.72 4.28
C ASN A 2 -6.73 11.74 5.17
N ARG A 3 -5.78 11.00 4.61
CA ARG A 3 -4.97 10.02 5.33
C ARG A 3 -3.51 10.18 4.94
N GLN A 4 -2.63 9.99 5.90
CA GLN A 4 -1.19 9.87 5.67
C GLN A 4 -0.81 8.39 5.69
N ILE A 5 -0.11 7.94 4.67
CA ILE A 5 0.34 6.54 4.52
C ILE A 5 1.88 6.57 4.41
N PRO A 6 2.61 5.70 5.13
CA PRO A 6 4.05 5.63 5.01
C PRO A 6 4.46 5.09 3.63
N ILE A 7 5.58 5.60 3.10
CA ILE A 7 6.19 5.10 1.87
C ILE A 7 7.29 4.10 2.24
N HIS A 8 7.22 2.89 1.67
CA HIS A 8 8.25 1.87 1.81
C HIS A 8 9.58 2.34 1.22
N HIS A 9 10.72 1.98 1.82
CA HIS A 9 12.04 2.42 1.34
C HIS A 9 12.35 2.00 -0.10
N LEU A 10 11.85 0.86 -0.57
CA LEU A 10 11.98 0.44 -1.99
C LEU A 10 11.08 1.23 -2.95
N ILE A 11 9.97 1.79 -2.46
CA ILE A 11 9.05 2.60 -3.28
C ILE A 11 9.55 4.05 -3.35
N PHE A 12 10.24 4.53 -2.31
CA PHE A 12 10.69 5.92 -2.22
C PHE A 12 11.52 6.40 -3.43
N PRO A 13 12.52 5.64 -3.95
CA PRO A 13 13.23 6.00 -5.17
C PRO A 13 12.33 6.13 -6.40
N ILE A 14 11.29 5.30 -6.50
CA ILE A 14 10.30 5.36 -7.59
C ILE A 14 9.53 6.68 -7.50
N ILE A 15 8.99 7.01 -6.33
CA ILE A 15 8.28 8.27 -6.12
C ILE A 15 9.19 9.45 -6.48
N LYS A 16 10.42 9.47 -5.95
CA LYS A 16 11.40 10.53 -6.23
C LYS A 16 11.70 10.66 -7.73
N LYS A 17 11.80 9.54 -8.47
CA LYS A 17 12.04 9.54 -9.93
C LYS A 17 10.91 10.21 -10.71
N PHE A 18 9.67 10.04 -10.27
CA PHE A 18 8.49 10.57 -10.96
C PHE A 18 8.02 11.92 -10.41
N MET A 19 8.64 12.44 -9.34
CA MET A 19 8.32 13.77 -8.80
C MET A 19 8.44 14.84 -9.90
N ASN A 20 7.41 15.66 -9.98
CA ASN A 20 7.26 16.71 -10.96
C ASN A 20 6.38 17.83 -10.38
N ASP A 21 6.32 18.97 -11.05
CA ASP A 21 5.56 20.13 -10.59
C ASP A 21 4.07 20.08 -11.00
N ASP A 22 3.61 19.01 -11.66
CA ASP A 22 2.21 18.83 -12.02
C ASP A 22 1.36 18.38 -10.82
N LYS A 23 0.04 18.54 -10.96
CA LYS A 23 -0.96 18.06 -9.98
C LYS A 23 -0.92 16.53 -9.76
N TYR A 24 -0.50 15.75 -10.76
CA TYR A 24 -0.52 14.29 -10.72
C TYR A 24 0.88 13.70 -10.89
N LEU A 25 1.30 12.86 -9.94
CA LEU A 25 2.58 12.15 -10.01
C LEU A 25 2.65 11.20 -11.21
N PHE A 26 1.53 10.51 -11.51
CA PHE A 26 1.36 9.66 -12.68
C PHE A 26 0.17 10.17 -13.49
N LYS A 27 0.35 10.33 -14.81
CA LYS A 27 -0.68 10.80 -15.74
C LYS A 27 -1.44 9.64 -16.42
N GLU A 28 -1.07 8.40 -16.10
CA GLU A 28 -1.67 7.19 -16.67
C GLU A 28 -3.11 7.02 -16.22
N GLN A 29 -3.99 6.66 -17.16
CA GLN A 29 -5.39 6.36 -16.86
C GLN A 29 -5.55 4.94 -16.30
N TYR A 30 -6.62 4.71 -15.55
CA TYR A 30 -6.86 3.40 -14.92
C TYR A 30 -6.94 2.26 -15.94
N ASP A 31 -7.64 2.46 -17.06
CA ASP A 31 -7.81 1.42 -18.08
C ASP A 31 -6.49 1.07 -18.77
N SER A 32 -5.64 2.06 -19.04
CA SER A 32 -4.29 1.86 -19.54
C SER A 32 -3.42 1.08 -18.55
N LEU A 33 -3.45 1.45 -17.27
CA LEU A 33 -2.74 0.74 -16.21
C LEU A 33 -3.21 -0.71 -16.09
N LYS A 34 -4.53 -0.94 -16.14
CA LYS A 34 -5.13 -2.27 -16.10
C LYS A 34 -4.68 -3.09 -17.29
N TYR A 35 -4.73 -2.54 -18.50
CA TYR A 35 -4.28 -3.23 -19.71
C TYR A 35 -2.80 -3.60 -19.67
N GLN A 36 -1.93 -2.69 -19.21
CA GLN A 36 -0.51 -2.97 -19.00
C GLN A 36 -0.31 -4.08 -17.97
N PHE A 37 -1.07 -4.06 -16.87
CA PHE A 37 -0.98 -5.09 -15.84
C PHE A 37 -1.46 -6.47 -16.34
N ASP A 38 -2.55 -6.51 -17.11
CA ASP A 38 -3.07 -7.75 -17.71
C ASP A 38 -2.05 -8.37 -18.68
N LYS A 39 -1.28 -7.55 -19.43
CA LYS A 39 -0.16 -8.04 -20.24
C LYS A 39 0.92 -8.71 -19.40
N ILE A 40 1.36 -8.06 -18.32
CA ILE A 40 2.35 -8.63 -17.39
C ILE A 40 1.84 -9.97 -16.83
N LEU A 41 0.58 -10.03 -16.39
CA LEU A 41 0.00 -11.27 -15.90
C LEU A 41 0.03 -12.39 -16.95
N SER A 42 -0.28 -12.07 -18.21
CA SER A 42 -0.20 -13.01 -19.32
C SER A 42 1.23 -13.48 -19.60
N GLU A 43 2.21 -12.57 -19.59
CA GLU A 43 3.63 -12.88 -19.83
C GLU A 43 4.18 -13.87 -18.80
N TYR A 44 3.75 -13.73 -17.54
CA TYR A 44 4.17 -14.61 -16.44
C TYR A 44 3.18 -15.75 -16.15
N ASN A 45 2.22 -16.01 -17.04
CA ASN A 45 1.19 -17.04 -16.90
C ASN A 45 0.52 -17.07 -15.51
N THR A 46 0.20 -15.87 -14.99
CA THR A 46 -0.32 -15.67 -13.64
C THR A 46 -1.74 -15.09 -13.69
N LEU A 47 -2.60 -15.49 -12.74
CA LEU A 47 -3.97 -14.96 -12.63
C LEU A 47 -4.05 -13.84 -11.59
N GLY A 48 -4.84 -12.80 -11.87
CA GLY A 48 -5.08 -11.72 -10.93
C GLY A 48 -5.68 -10.47 -11.58
N ASN A 49 -5.78 -9.40 -10.80
CA ASN A 49 -6.11 -8.05 -11.26
C ASN A 49 -5.49 -7.01 -10.30
N LEU A 50 -5.67 -5.71 -10.59
CA LEU A 50 -5.11 -4.63 -9.76
C LEU A 50 -5.56 -4.72 -8.28
N HIS A 51 -6.77 -5.23 -8.00
CA HIS A 51 -7.25 -5.45 -6.63
C HIS A 51 -6.50 -6.60 -5.94
N SER A 52 -6.12 -7.64 -6.68
CA SER A 52 -5.30 -8.75 -6.17
C SER A 52 -3.96 -8.26 -5.62
N ILE A 53 -3.36 -7.18 -6.15
CA ILE A 53 -2.12 -6.59 -5.62
C ILE A 53 -2.34 -6.10 -4.18
N ARG A 54 -3.46 -5.42 -3.92
CA ARG A 54 -3.84 -4.96 -2.57
C ARG A 54 -4.06 -6.15 -1.63
N HIS A 55 -4.75 -7.20 -2.08
CA HIS A 55 -4.93 -8.42 -1.29
C HIS A 55 -3.58 -9.07 -0.93
N THR A 56 -2.68 -9.21 -1.91
CA THR A 56 -1.34 -9.76 -1.69
C THR A 56 -0.56 -8.92 -0.69
N PHE A 57 -0.60 -7.59 -0.81
CA PHE A 57 0.02 -6.68 0.16
C PHE A 57 -0.54 -6.88 1.57
N ILE A 58 -1.87 -6.89 1.74
CA ILE A 58 -2.53 -7.11 3.04
C ILE A 58 -2.15 -8.48 3.62
N THR A 59 -2.17 -9.53 2.81
CA THR A 59 -1.81 -10.89 3.23
C THR A 59 -0.36 -10.96 3.69
N LYS A 60 0.57 -10.33 2.95
CA LYS A 60 1.98 -10.25 3.37
C LYS A 60 2.14 -9.49 4.68
N MET A 61 1.48 -8.33 4.83
CA MET A 61 1.51 -7.56 6.08
C MET A 61 0.98 -8.36 7.27
N ARG A 62 -0.13 -9.10 7.10
CA ARG A 62 -0.70 -9.95 8.17
C ARG A 62 0.17 -11.14 8.55
N ARG A 63 1.11 -11.55 7.68
CA ARG A 63 2.08 -12.61 7.98
C ARG A 63 3.29 -12.10 8.76
N LEU A 64 3.47 -10.79 8.93
CA LEU A 64 4.48 -10.24 9.81
C LEU A 64 4.13 -10.60 11.26
N LYS A 65 5.04 -11.31 11.94
CA LYS A 65 4.86 -11.64 13.36
C LYS A 65 4.90 -10.36 14.20
N ASN A 66 4.12 -10.34 15.27
CA ASN A 66 4.11 -9.29 16.30
C ASN A 66 3.68 -7.90 15.81
N GLU A 67 2.93 -7.81 14.70
CA GLU A 67 2.30 -6.55 14.27
C GLU A 67 0.81 -6.54 14.54
N SER A 68 0.32 -5.42 15.09
CA SER A 68 -1.09 -5.29 15.39
C SER A 68 -1.91 -5.17 14.11
N ALA A 69 -3.10 -5.79 14.10
CA ALA A 69 -4.04 -5.65 13.02
C ALA A 69 -4.45 -4.17 12.79
N SER A 70 -4.44 -3.35 13.85
CA SER A 70 -4.72 -1.91 13.77
C SER A 70 -3.66 -1.12 12.99
N LYS A 71 -2.36 -1.41 13.17
CA LYS A 71 -1.29 -0.80 12.36
C LYS A 71 -1.46 -1.11 10.88
N ILE A 72 -1.76 -2.37 10.56
CA ILE A 72 -1.97 -2.82 9.18
C ILE A 72 -3.21 -2.13 8.59
N LYS A 73 -4.32 -2.05 9.33
CA LYS A 73 -5.54 -1.32 8.93
C LYS A 73 -5.24 0.16 8.60
N LYS A 74 -4.42 0.84 9.42
CA LYS A 74 -3.98 2.23 9.15
C LYS A 74 -3.13 2.34 7.88
N ILE A 75 -2.16 1.46 7.68
CA ILE A 75 -1.29 1.44 6.48
C ILE A 75 -2.11 1.24 5.20
N VAL A 76 -3.09 0.33 5.22
CA VAL A 76 -3.92 0.03 4.03
C VAL A 76 -5.06 1.03 3.82
N GLY A 77 -5.23 2.00 4.72
CA GLY A 77 -6.25 3.04 4.65
C GLY A 77 -7.68 2.52 4.84
N HIS A 78 -7.89 1.40 5.54
CA HIS A 78 -9.24 0.92 5.85
C HIS A 78 -9.91 1.82 6.88
N LYS A 79 -11.24 2.03 6.75
CA LYS A 79 -12.03 2.65 7.82
C LYS A 79 -12.13 1.64 8.96
N GLU A 80 -11.70 2.02 10.15
CA GLU A 80 -11.98 1.26 11.36
C GLU A 80 -13.50 1.28 11.58
N LYS A 81 -14.14 0.11 11.55
CA LYS A 81 -15.55 -0.04 11.96
C LYS A 81 -15.69 -0.09 13.47
N ASP A 82 -14.62 -0.46 14.17
CA ASP A 82 -14.58 -0.64 15.62
C ASP A 82 -14.19 0.68 16.30
N ILE A 83 -15.20 1.31 16.90
CA ILE A 83 -15.13 2.61 17.60
C ILE A 83 -14.18 2.54 18.81
N THR A 84 -13.82 1.34 19.28
CA THR A 84 -12.98 1.12 20.47
C THR A 84 -11.48 1.11 20.19
N ASP A 85 -11.02 0.64 19.02
CA ASP A 85 -9.58 0.57 18.69
C ASP A 85 -9.01 1.91 18.19
N GLY A 86 -9.83 2.70 17.49
CA GLY A 86 -9.42 3.97 16.90
C GLY A 86 -9.22 5.11 17.91
N VAL A 87 -9.78 4.95 19.12
CA VAL A 87 -9.76 5.98 20.18
C VAL A 87 -8.50 5.89 21.04
N TYR A 88 -7.89 4.71 21.20
CA TYR A 88 -6.80 4.52 22.17
C TYR A 88 -5.41 4.37 21.56
N THR A 89 -5.28 4.19 20.23
CA THR A 89 -3.98 3.91 19.61
C THR A 89 -3.63 4.89 18.49
N HIS A 90 -2.87 5.93 18.83
CA HIS A 90 -2.32 6.89 17.89
C HIS A 90 -0.93 6.46 17.41
N TRP A 91 -0.87 5.54 16.44
CA TRP A 91 0.37 5.20 15.75
C TRP A 91 0.93 6.41 14.98
N THR A 92 2.19 6.74 15.22
CA THR A 92 2.95 7.75 14.49
C THR A 92 3.27 7.27 13.07
N ILE A 93 3.48 8.22 12.14
CA ILE A 93 3.89 7.88 10.77
C ILE A 93 5.23 7.11 10.74
N LYS A 94 6.10 7.34 11.72
CA LYS A 94 7.38 6.64 11.87
C LYS A 94 7.16 5.17 12.23
N GLU A 95 6.32 4.87 13.22
CA GLU A 95 5.99 3.49 13.57
C GLU A 95 5.34 2.76 12.40
N LEU A 96 4.43 3.39 11.66
CA LEU A 96 3.85 2.78 10.47
C LEU A 96 4.89 2.55 9.36
N ARG A 97 5.87 3.45 9.22
CA ARG A 97 7.00 3.31 8.30
C ARG A 97 7.90 2.13 8.67
N ASP A 98 8.23 2.00 9.94
CA ASP A 98 9.05 0.89 10.43
C ASP A 98 8.37 -0.45 10.15
N VAL A 99 7.04 -0.50 10.28
CA VAL A 99 6.24 -1.70 10.02
C VAL A 99 6.18 -2.06 8.55
N ILE A 100 5.86 -1.10 7.65
CA ILE A 100 5.81 -1.40 6.21
C ILE A 100 7.18 -1.84 5.71
N ASN A 101 8.28 -1.25 6.23
CA ASN A 101 9.65 -1.59 5.88
C ASN A 101 10.11 -2.99 6.36
N LYS A 102 9.30 -3.72 7.15
CA LYS A 102 9.56 -5.13 7.46
C LYS A 102 9.24 -6.06 6.30
N LEU A 103 8.52 -5.59 5.27
CA LEU A 103 8.26 -6.38 4.08
C LEU A 103 9.51 -6.51 3.22
N VAL A 104 10.00 -7.75 3.10
CA VAL A 104 11.07 -8.10 2.17
C VAL A 104 10.45 -8.70 0.91
N TYR A 105 10.98 -8.32 -0.25
CA TYR A 105 10.52 -8.74 -1.58
C TYR A 105 11.65 -9.39 -2.35
#